data_AF-A0A3D5MM61-F1
#
_entry.id   AF-A0A3D5MM61-F1
#
_cell.length_a   1.000
_cell.length_b   1.000
_cell.length_c   1.000
_cell.angle_alpha   90.00
_cell.angle_beta   90.00
_cell.angle_gamma   90.00
#
_symmetry.space_group_name_H-M   'P 1'
#
loop_
_entity.id
_entity.type
_entity.pdbx_description
1 polymer ?
#
loop_
_entity_poly.entity_id
_entity_poly.type
_entity_poly.pdbx_seq_one_letter_code
_entity_poly.pdbx_strand_id
1 'polypeptide(L)'
;QGAGAGQPTVAGQPASYTLEQIDRWQSGKRRNDPRGVMAAAVQHLSEQEARAIAEWLSTRPAAQAQANASASASVSASAAARPAASRETRRPDRSDGA
;
A
#
# COMPACT_ATOMS: atom_id res chain seq x y z
N GLN A 1 -0.40 -8.90 11.06
CA GLN A 1 0.07 -8.71 9.67
C GLN A 1 -1.12 -8.18 8.88
N GLY A 2 -0.93 -7.21 7.98
CA GLY A 2 -2.01 -6.74 7.09
C GLY A 2 -2.24 -7.78 5.99
N ALA A 3 -3.46 -8.31 5.90
CA ALA A 3 -3.78 -9.48 5.07
C ALA A 3 -4.39 -9.09 3.71
N GLY A 4 -3.63 -8.41 2.85
CA GLY A 4 -4.00 -8.20 1.44
C GLY A 4 -4.12 -6.74 0.99
N ALA A 5 -4.43 -6.54 -0.30
CA ALA A 5 -4.46 -5.23 -1.00
C ALA A 5 -5.49 -4.20 -0.49
N GLY A 6 -6.21 -4.52 0.60
CA GLY A 6 -7.14 -3.61 1.28
C GLY A 6 -6.87 -3.42 2.78
N GLN A 7 -5.93 -4.15 3.39
CA GLN A 7 -5.62 -4.05 4.81
C GLN A 7 -4.22 -3.46 5.02
N PRO A 8 -4.10 -2.27 5.62
CA PRO A 8 -2.80 -1.64 5.78
C PRO A 8 -1.91 -2.44 6.76
N THR A 9 -0.61 -2.42 6.49
CA THR A 9 0.38 -2.91 7.46
C THR A 9 0.38 -2.00 8.68
N VAL A 10 0.03 -2.57 9.83
CA VAL A 10 0.02 -1.89 11.13
C VAL A 10 1.23 -2.20 12.01
N ALA A 11 2.03 -3.22 11.65
CA ALA A 11 3.25 -3.55 12.38
C ALA A 11 4.35 -2.50 12.11
N GLY A 12 5.01 -2.04 13.17
CA GLY A 12 6.05 -1.02 13.14
C GLY A 12 5.56 0.39 12.80
N GLN A 13 4.25 0.63 12.82
CA GLN A 13 3.70 1.99 12.78
C GLN A 13 4.00 2.71 14.10
N PRO A 14 4.21 4.04 14.10
CA PRO A 14 4.42 4.78 15.34
C PRO A 14 3.26 4.60 16.31
N ALA A 15 3.57 4.45 17.60
CA ALA A 15 2.56 4.27 18.64
C ALA A 15 1.56 5.44 18.67
N SER A 16 2.05 6.69 18.61
CA SER A 16 1.21 7.89 18.60
C SER A 16 0.25 7.92 17.40
N TYR A 17 0.72 7.55 16.21
CA TYR A 17 -0.13 7.48 15.02
C TYR A 17 -1.19 6.39 15.18
N THR A 18 -0.79 5.20 15.62
CA THR A 18 -1.70 4.07 15.82
C THR A 18 -2.80 4.40 16.84
N LEU A 19 -2.42 5.04 17.95
CA LEU A 19 -3.35 5.49 18.98
C LEU A 19 -4.33 6.54 18.45
N GLU A 20 -3.83 7.52 17.69
CA GLU A 20 -4.68 8.54 17.07
C GLU A 20 -5.68 7.93 16.08
N GLN A 21 -5.26 6.91 15.32
CA GLN A 21 -6.18 6.22 14.42
C GLN A 21 -7.25 5.43 15.18
N ILE A 22 -6.88 4.79 16.31
CA ILE A 22 -7.84 4.11 17.19
C ILE A 22 -8.87 5.11 17.74
N ASP A 23 -8.45 6.29 18.22
CA ASP A 23 -9.35 7.36 18.68
C ASP A 23 -10.30 7.84 17.57
N ARG A 24 -9.77 8.04 16.36
CA ARG A 24 -10.59 8.46 15.21
C ARG A 24 -11.64 7.42 14.84
N TRP A 25 -11.37 6.13 15.02
CA TRP A 25 -12.36 5.06 14.83
C TRP A 25 -13.40 5.04 15.95
N GLN A 26 -12.98 5.16 17.22
CA GLN A 26 -13.91 5.20 18.37
C GLN A 26 -14.85 6.41 18.32
N SER A 27 -14.33 7.59 17.97
CA SER A 27 -15.11 8.82 17.82
C SER A 27 -15.89 8.90 16.50
N GLY A 28 -15.71 7.92 15.61
CA GLY A 28 -16.32 7.91 14.29
C GLY A 28 -15.82 9.04 13.36
N LYS A 29 -14.71 9.71 13.66
CA LYS A 29 -14.05 10.66 12.75
C LYS A 29 -13.43 9.97 11.53
N ARG A 30 -13.05 8.70 11.67
CA ARG A 30 -12.60 7.85 10.56
C ARG A 30 -13.72 6.85 10.24
N ARG A 31 -14.11 6.80 8.97
CA ARG A 31 -15.24 6.01 8.46
C ARG A 31 -14.94 5.28 7.14
N ASN A 32 -13.66 5.24 6.75
CA ASN A 32 -13.22 4.58 5.51
C ASN A 32 -13.15 3.05 5.67
N ASP A 33 -14.19 2.48 6.25
CA ASP A 33 -14.41 1.06 6.47
C ASP A 33 -15.90 0.77 6.33
N PRO A 34 -16.38 0.51 5.09
CA PRO A 34 -17.79 0.29 4.81
C PRO A 34 -18.39 -0.91 5.55
N ARG A 35 -17.55 -1.83 6.04
CA ARG A 35 -17.98 -3.03 6.79
C ARG A 35 -17.92 -2.82 8.30
N GLY A 36 -17.42 -1.67 8.76
CA GLY A 36 -17.35 -1.31 10.18
C GLY A 36 -16.47 -2.22 11.02
N VAL A 37 -15.55 -2.97 10.41
CA VAL A 37 -14.69 -3.96 11.08
C VAL A 37 -13.75 -3.27 12.07
N MET A 38 -13.07 -2.21 11.65
CA MET A 38 -12.15 -1.44 12.49
C MET A 38 -12.89 -0.65 13.55
N ALA A 39 -14.04 -0.08 13.22
CA ALA A 39 -14.91 0.56 14.20
C ALA A 39 -15.25 -0.47 15.29
N ALA A 40 -15.83 -1.62 14.91
CA ALA A 40 -16.19 -2.73 15.80
C ALA A 40 -15.03 -3.24 16.66
N ALA A 41 -13.83 -3.35 16.08
CA ALA A 41 -12.65 -3.84 16.78
C ALA A 41 -12.16 -2.90 17.89
N VAL A 42 -12.36 -1.59 17.78
CA VAL A 42 -11.83 -0.62 18.75
C VAL A 42 -12.86 -0.13 19.78
N GLN A 43 -14.16 -0.36 19.56
CA GLN A 43 -15.26 0.23 20.37
C GLN A 43 -15.17 -0.13 21.87
N HIS A 44 -14.60 -1.29 22.17
CA HIS A 44 -14.55 -1.85 23.51
C HIS A 44 -13.17 -1.70 24.17
N LEU A 45 -12.22 -1.07 23.49
CA LEU A 45 -10.88 -0.84 24.05
C LEU A 45 -10.93 0.31 25.04
N SER A 46 -10.44 0.07 26.25
CA SER A 46 -10.07 1.14 27.15
C SER A 46 -8.88 1.94 26.61
N GLU A 47 -8.69 3.15 27.14
CA GLU A 47 -7.55 3.99 26.76
C GLU A 47 -6.20 3.32 27.07
N GLN A 48 -6.14 2.54 28.16
CA GLN A 48 -4.95 1.78 28.55
C GLN A 48 -4.67 0.64 27.57
N GLU A 49 -5.69 -0.12 27.15
CA GLU A 49 -5.54 -1.18 26.16
C GLU A 49 -5.15 -0.63 24.79
N ALA A 50 -5.74 0.48 24.36
CA ALA A 50 -5.40 1.15 23.12
C ALA A 50 -3.92 1.59 23.09
N ARG A 51 -3.43 2.18 24.20
CA ARG A 51 -2.02 2.55 24.37
C ARG A 51 -1.10 1.32 24.33
N ALA A 52 -1.42 0.28 25.09
CA ALA A 52 -0.63 -0.95 25.14
C ALA A 52 -0.54 -1.63 23.76
N ILE A 53 -1.65 -1.68 23.01
CA ILE A 53 -1.68 -2.22 21.64
C ILE A 53 -0.81 -1.36 20.71
N ALA A 54 -0.92 -0.04 20.79
CA ALA A 54 -0.15 0.89 19.95
C ALA A 54 1.37 0.78 20.21
N GLU A 55 1.77 0.73 21.48
CA GLU A 55 3.15 0.53 21.89
C GLU A 55 3.67 -0.83 21.42
N TRP A 56 2.92 -1.90 21.67
CA TRP A 56 3.30 -3.23 21.21
C TRP A 56 3.45 -3.29 19.69
N LEU A 57 2.49 -2.76 18.92
CA LEU A 57 2.55 -2.73 17.45
C LEU A 57 3.76 -1.96 16.92
N SER A 58 4.18 -0.89 17.61
CA SER A 58 5.35 -0.08 17.23
C SER A 58 6.67 -0.83 17.36
N THR A 59 6.77 -1.78 18.30
CA THR A 59 7.96 -2.61 18.50
C THR A 59 8.03 -3.82 17.57
N ARG A 60 6.94 -4.12 16.84
CA ARG A 60 6.94 -5.23 15.90
C ARG A 60 7.76 -4.83 14.68
N PRO A 61 8.60 -5.74 14.15
CA PRO A 61 9.25 -5.50 12.87
C PRO A 61 8.17 -5.23 11.82
N ALA A 62 8.23 -4.05 11.18
CA ALA A 62 7.47 -3.73 9.97
C ALA A 62 8.01 -4.61 8.83
N ALA A 63 7.74 -5.91 8.88
CA ALA A 63 8.50 -6.88 8.11
C ALA A 63 8.30 -6.67 6.60
N GLN A 64 9.35 -6.23 5.89
CA GLN A 64 9.78 -6.62 4.53
C GLN A 64 8.78 -6.55 3.34
N ALA A 65 7.53 -6.12 3.54
CA ALA A 65 6.46 -6.18 2.54
C ALA A 65 6.33 -4.92 1.66
N GLN A 66 6.70 -3.73 2.15
CA GLN A 66 6.91 -2.58 1.26
C GLN A 66 8.21 -2.71 0.45
N ALA A 67 9.26 -3.34 1.00
CA ALA A 67 10.57 -3.46 0.35
C ALA A 67 10.53 -4.33 -0.93
N ASN A 68 9.81 -5.46 -0.96
CA ASN A 68 9.64 -6.27 -2.17
C ASN A 68 8.56 -5.71 -3.13
N ALA A 69 7.58 -4.95 -2.64
CA ALA A 69 6.58 -4.27 -3.47
C ALA A 69 7.20 -3.12 -4.29
N SER A 70 8.13 -2.35 -3.71
CA SER A 70 8.87 -1.31 -4.42
C SER A 70 9.93 -1.85 -5.39
N ALA A 71 10.49 -3.04 -5.12
CA ALA A 71 11.46 -3.69 -6.00
C ALA A 71 10.81 -4.35 -7.25
N SER A 72 9.65 -4.99 -7.13
CA SER A 72 8.94 -5.55 -8.31
C SER A 72 8.21 -4.48 -9.14
N ALA A 73 7.78 -3.38 -8.54
CA ALA A 73 7.18 -2.26 -9.26
C ALA A 73 8.19 -1.54 -10.19
N SER A 74 9.45 -1.42 -9.77
CA SER A 74 10.53 -0.80 -10.56
C SER A 74 10.99 -1.69 -11.73
N VAL A 75 10.87 -3.02 -11.61
CA VAL A 75 11.14 -3.97 -12.71
C VAL A 75 10.02 -3.94 -13.77
N SER A 76 8.75 -3.92 -13.36
CA SER A 76 7.62 -3.81 -14.30
C SER A 76 7.55 -2.43 -14.99
N ALA A 77 7.94 -1.36 -14.30
CA ALA A 77 8.05 -0.03 -14.91
C ALA A 77 9.18 0.06 -15.96
N SER A 78 10.33 -0.60 -15.72
CA SER A 78 11.40 -0.69 -16.73
C SER A 78 11.07 -1.63 -17.89
N ALA A 79 10.29 -2.71 -17.65
CA ALA A 79 9.83 -3.61 -18.71
C ALA A 79 8.76 -2.97 -19.62
N ALA A 80 7.88 -2.14 -19.05
CA ALA A 80 6.87 -1.38 -19.79
C ALA A 80 7.45 -0.21 -20.61
N ALA A 81 8.69 0.22 -20.31
CA ALA A 81 9.40 1.29 -21.02
C ALA A 81 10.17 0.80 -22.26
N ARG A 82 10.07 -0.48 -22.65
CA ARG A 82 10.62 -0.94 -23.94
C ARG A 82 9.70 -0.43 -25.06
N PRO A 83 10.17 0.43 -25.98
CA PRO A 83 9.33 0.87 -27.09
C PRO A 83 9.08 -0.32 -28.01
N ALA A 84 7.81 -0.50 -28.39
CA ALA A 84 7.42 -1.29 -29.53
C ALA A 84 8.10 -0.70 -30.79
N ALA A 85 9.29 -1.20 -31.13
CA ALA A 85 10.00 -0.86 -32.35
C ALA A 85 10.15 -2.12 -33.22
N SER A 86 9.02 -2.73 -33.58
CA SER A 86 8.93 -3.48 -34.83
C SER A 86 8.95 -2.46 -35.96
N ARG A 87 10.13 -2.14 -36.48
CA ARG A 87 10.27 -1.38 -37.72
C ARG A 87 11.55 -1.75 -38.46
N GLU A 88 11.64 -3.02 -38.85
CA GLU A 88 12.64 -3.48 -39.82
C GLU A 88 11.91 -4.21 -40.96
N THR A 89 11.34 -3.44 -41.89
CA THR A 89 11.26 -3.86 -43.30
C THR A 89 11.35 -2.62 -44.16
N ARG A 90 12.59 -2.21 -44.42
CA ARG A 90 12.96 -1.21 -45.41
C ARG A 90 12.58 -1.74 -46.81
N ARG A 91 11.41 -1.37 -47.34
CA ARG A 91 11.18 -1.32 -48.78
C ARG A 91 11.53 0.09 -49.27
N PRO A 92 12.47 0.27 -50.21
CA PRO A 92 12.61 1.54 -50.89
C PRO A 92 11.50 1.68 -51.95
N ASP A 93 10.65 2.68 -51.75
CA ASP A 93 9.76 3.24 -52.77
C ASP A 93 10.49 4.42 -53.42
N ARG A 94 10.64 4.41 -54.75
CA ARG A 94 10.40 5.59 -55.60
C ARG A 94 10.54 5.25 -57.08
N SER A 95 9.43 5.36 -57.78
CA SER A 95 9.30 5.53 -59.22
C SER A 95 9.63 6.98 -59.63
N ASP A 96 10.36 7.15 -60.73
CA ASP A 96 10.45 8.33 -61.61
C ASP A 96 11.02 7.76 -62.93
N GLY A 97 10.43 7.83 -64.12
CA GLY A 97 9.76 8.95 -64.76
C GLY A 97 10.56 9.37 -66.00
N ALA A 98 10.45 8.63 -67.12
CA ALA A 98 10.82 9.05 -68.48
C ALA A 98 10.10 8.19 -69.52
#